data_AF-A0A838QG56-F1
#
_entry.id   AF-A0A838QG56-F1
#
_cell.length_a   1.000
_cell.length_b   1.000
_cell.length_c   1.000
_cell.angle_alpha   90.00
_cell.angle_beta   90.00
_cell.angle_gamma   90.00
#
_symmetry.space_group_name_H-M   'P 1'
#
loop_
_entity.id
_entity.type
_entity.pdbx_description
1 polymer ?
#
loop_
_entity_poly.entity_id
_entity_poly.type
_entity_poly.pdbx_seq_one_letter_code
_entity_poly.pdbx_strand_id
1 'polypeptide(L)'
;AALADRARAATSPAISEMQIDRMDVRPRNGLVKVRFRDPASTEVTLDINDGRVLHVGRRGDVFLEKLHSGEAFGDRGVLLGDAAAIALTILLITGYWLWLVPRWRR
;
A
#
# COMPACT_ATOMS: atom_id res chain seq x y z
N ALA A 1 -4.23 -8.21 22.20
CA ALA A 1 -4.27 -6.90 22.88
C ALA A 1 -2.87 -6.33 23.04
N ALA A 2 -1.95 -7.00 23.75
CA ALA A 2 -0.62 -6.46 24.10
C ALA A 2 0.21 -5.84 22.96
N LEU A 3 0.25 -6.43 21.76
CA LEU A 3 1.06 -5.91 20.64
C LEU A 3 0.50 -4.59 20.06
N ALA A 4 -0.83 -4.46 19.98
CA ALA A 4 -1.47 -3.24 19.50
C ALA A 4 -1.26 -2.08 20.50
N ASP A 5 -1.35 -2.37 21.79
CA ASP A 5 -1.11 -1.38 22.85
C ASP A 5 0.35 -0.92 22.86
N ARG A 6 1.30 -1.84 22.66
CA ARG A 6 2.72 -1.50 22.49
C ARG A 6 3.01 -0.69 21.24
N ALA A 7 2.33 -1.01 20.13
CA ALA A 7 2.44 -0.20 18.91
C ALA A 7 1.97 1.23 19.16
N ARG A 8 0.82 1.42 19.84
CA ARG A 8 0.32 2.74 20.20
C ARG A 8 1.31 3.49 21.10
N ALA A 9 1.85 2.83 22.12
CA ALA A 9 2.82 3.41 23.04
C ALA A 9 4.14 3.85 22.36
N ALA A 10 4.48 3.26 21.22
CA ALA A 10 5.67 3.62 20.44
C ALA A 10 5.47 4.83 19.51
N THR A 11 4.27 5.41 19.46
CA THR A 11 3.91 6.53 18.57
C THR A 11 3.60 7.80 19.36
N SER A 12 3.51 8.94 18.66
CA SER A 12 3.08 10.20 19.28
C SER A 12 1.60 10.13 19.70
N PRO A 13 1.15 10.93 20.70
CA PRO A 13 -0.23 10.90 21.18
C PRO A 13 -1.27 11.03 20.06
N ALA A 14 -1.04 11.95 19.12
CA ALA A 14 -1.91 12.18 17.97
C ALA A 14 -2.07 10.96 17.05
N ILE A 15 -1.05 10.11 16.93
CA ILE A 15 -1.10 8.87 16.13
C ILE A 15 -1.68 7.74 16.99
N SER A 16 -1.35 7.69 18.27
CA SER A 16 -1.80 6.66 19.20
C SER A 16 -3.32 6.62 19.37
N GLU A 17 -4.00 7.77 19.20
CA GLU A 17 -5.46 7.90 19.25
C GLU A 17 -6.14 7.47 17.94
N MET A 18 -5.39 7.41 16.83
CA MET A 18 -5.92 7.00 15.52
C MET A 18 -6.28 5.50 15.52
N GLN A 19 -7.16 5.12 14.59
CA GLN A 19 -7.48 3.71 14.37
C GLN A 19 -6.30 3.00 13.70
N ILE A 20 -6.13 1.72 14.04
CA ILE A 20 -5.23 0.82 13.30
C ILE A 20 -5.88 0.52 11.95
N ASP A 21 -5.14 0.76 10.88
CA ASP A 21 -5.58 0.49 9.52
C ASP A 21 -5.43 -1.00 9.17
N ARG A 22 -4.23 -1.57 9.38
CA ARG A 22 -3.98 -3.01 9.22
C ARG A 22 -2.81 -3.47 10.07
N MET A 23 -2.78 -4.78 10.34
CA MET A 23 -1.63 -5.48 10.93
C MET A 23 -1.13 -6.54 9.94
N ASP A 24 0.08 -6.37 9.42
CA ASP A 24 0.75 -7.34 8.56
C ASP A 24 1.66 -8.24 9.43
N VAL A 25 1.23 -9.47 9.65
CA VAL A 25 1.94 -10.46 10.49
C VAL A 25 2.82 -11.32 9.59
N ARG A 26 4.13 -11.38 9.88
CA ARG A 26 5.11 -12.18 9.14
C ARG A 26 5.81 -13.18 10.07
N PRO A 27 5.17 -14.32 10.39
CA PRO A 27 5.68 -15.27 11.38
C PRO A 27 7.07 -15.80 11.04
N ARG A 28 7.33 -16.06 9.75
CA ARG A 28 8.62 -16.54 9.26
C ARG A 28 9.78 -15.60 9.61
N ASN A 29 9.53 -14.31 9.70
CA ASN A 29 10.52 -13.28 10.02
C ASN A 29 10.46 -12.86 11.49
N GLY A 30 9.57 -13.46 12.29
CA GLY A 30 9.38 -13.11 13.69
C GLY A 30 8.85 -11.70 13.94
N LEU A 31 8.14 -11.09 12.98
CA LEU A 31 7.73 -9.69 13.09
C LEU A 31 6.26 -9.44 12.73
N VAL A 32 5.71 -8.36 13.28
CA VAL A 32 4.41 -7.79 12.91
C VAL A 32 4.55 -6.30 12.64
N LYS A 33 3.91 -5.83 11.57
CA LYS A 33 3.85 -4.42 11.19
C LYS A 33 2.45 -3.89 11.45
N VAL A 34 2.34 -2.93 12.36
CA VAL A 34 1.08 -2.26 12.71
C VAL A 34 1.05 -0.91 11.99
N ARG A 35 0.07 -0.73 11.10
CA ARG A 35 -0.13 0.53 10.37
C ARG A 35 -1.28 1.31 10.97
N PHE A 36 -1.07 2.62 11.15
CA PHE A 36 -2.08 3.55 11.64
C PHE A 36 -2.79 4.26 10.47
N ARG A 37 -4.03 4.69 10.72
CA ARG A 37 -4.85 5.46 9.76
C ARG A 37 -4.54 6.97 9.78
N ASP A 38 -3.29 7.34 10.01
CA ASP A 38 -2.85 8.72 9.92
C ASP A 38 -2.47 9.09 8.46
N PRO A 39 -2.47 10.39 8.10
CA PRO A 39 -2.14 10.82 6.74
C PRO A 39 -0.74 10.40 6.28
N ALA A 40 0.23 10.29 7.21
CA ALA A 40 1.59 9.87 6.90
C ALA A 40 1.78 8.35 6.89
N SER A 41 0.70 7.58 7.12
CA SER A 41 0.68 6.12 7.15
C SER A 41 1.80 5.55 8.01
N THR A 42 1.84 5.97 9.26
CA THR A 42 2.87 5.58 10.22
C THR A 42 2.79 4.07 10.49
N GLU A 43 3.93 3.41 10.44
CA GLU A 43 4.08 1.97 10.62
C GLU A 43 5.02 1.69 11.80
N VAL A 44 4.58 0.85 12.72
CA VAL A 44 5.38 0.33 13.84
C VAL A 44 5.63 -1.14 13.61
N THR A 45 6.91 -1.52 13.55
CA THR A 45 7.34 -2.92 13.45
C THR A 45 7.71 -3.43 14.82
N LEU A 46 7.11 -4.55 15.22
CA LEU A 46 7.35 -5.23 16.49
C LEU A 46 7.86 -6.65 16.24
N ASP A 47 8.67 -7.18 17.15
CA ASP A 47 8.94 -8.61 17.24
C ASP A 47 7.67 -9.34 17.74
N ILE A 48 7.33 -10.46 17.12
CA ILE A 48 6.11 -11.20 17.43
C ILE A 48 6.21 -12.00 18.74
N ASN A 49 7.42 -12.36 19.17
CA ASN A 49 7.65 -13.24 20.32
C ASN A 49 7.60 -12.47 21.62
N ASP A 50 8.33 -11.35 21.69
CA ASP A 50 8.47 -10.56 22.90
C ASP A 50 7.80 -9.19 22.83
N GLY A 51 7.31 -8.77 21.66
CA GLY A 51 6.66 -7.48 21.44
C GLY A 51 7.60 -6.28 21.49
N ARG A 52 8.91 -6.47 21.29
CA ARG A 52 9.90 -5.39 21.25
C ARG A 52 9.70 -4.54 20.00
N VAL A 53 9.78 -3.21 20.15
CA VAL A 53 9.74 -2.27 19.03
C VAL A 53 11.05 -2.37 18.25
N LEU A 54 10.95 -2.77 16.99
CA LEU A 54 12.09 -2.90 16.08
C LEU A 54 12.27 -1.63 15.24
N HIS A 55 11.18 -1.00 14.82
CA HIS A 55 11.22 0.20 13.98
C HIS A 55 9.91 1.00 14.07
N VAL A 56 10.02 2.33 14.00
CA VAL A 56 8.88 3.26 13.87
C VAL A 56 9.20 4.23 12.74
N GLY A 57 8.31 4.37 11.76
CA GLY A 57 8.55 5.30 10.66
C GLY A 57 7.33 5.60 9.82
N ARG A 58 7.45 6.64 8.99
CA ARG A 58 6.45 7.00 7.98
C ARG A 58 6.64 6.16 6.74
N ARG A 59 5.54 5.88 6.04
CA ARG A 59 5.55 5.09 4.82
C ARG A 59 5.24 5.98 3.62
N GLY A 60 6.28 6.32 2.87
CA GLY A 60 6.18 7.29 1.76
C GLY A 60 5.55 6.74 0.48
N ASP A 61 5.44 5.42 0.34
CA ASP A 61 4.88 4.75 -0.84
C ASP A 61 3.33 4.78 -0.88
N VAL A 62 2.67 5.02 0.26
CA VAL A 62 1.22 4.89 0.37
C VAL A 62 0.46 5.92 -0.47
N PHE A 63 1.01 7.12 -0.64
CA PHE A 63 0.39 8.10 -1.53
C PHE A 63 0.40 7.62 -2.99
N LEU A 64 1.54 7.14 -3.47
CA LEU A 64 1.68 6.62 -4.83
C LEU A 64 0.83 5.35 -5.03
N GLU A 65 0.72 4.48 -4.02
CA GLU A 65 -0.16 3.31 -4.01
C GLU A 65 -1.63 3.73 -4.22
N LYS A 66 -2.12 4.68 -3.40
CA LYS A 66 -3.50 5.20 -3.49
C LYS A 66 -3.76 5.96 -4.79
N LEU A 67 -2.75 6.67 -5.30
CA LEU A 67 -2.86 7.36 -6.58
C LEU A 67 -2.94 6.35 -7.73
N HIS A 68 -2.15 5.28 -7.70
CA HIS A 68 -2.12 4.25 -8.72
C HIS A 68 -3.39 3.37 -8.70
N SER A 69 -3.93 3.05 -7.52
CA SER A 69 -5.20 2.32 -7.40
C SER A 69 -6.44 3.17 -7.68
N GLY A 70 -6.29 4.50 -7.81
CA GLY A 70 -7.41 5.43 -7.96
C GLY A 70 -8.12 5.78 -6.65
N GLU A 71 -7.76 5.17 -5.52
CA GLU A 71 -8.31 5.46 -4.18
C GLU A 71 -8.11 6.92 -3.75
N ALA A 72 -7.06 7.59 -4.27
CA ALA A 72 -6.84 9.01 -4.03
C ALA A 72 -8.01 9.90 -4.49
N PHE A 73 -8.87 9.39 -5.39
CA PHE A 73 -10.09 10.07 -5.88
C PHE A 73 -11.39 9.41 -5.37
N GLY A 74 -11.30 8.54 -4.37
CA GLY A 74 -12.42 7.78 -3.81
C GLY A 74 -12.89 6.60 -4.67
N ASP A 75 -14.01 5.98 -4.30
CA ASP A 75 -14.50 4.73 -4.92
C ASP A 75 -14.72 4.84 -6.44
N ARG A 76 -15.17 6.01 -6.91
CA ARG A 76 -15.33 6.27 -8.36
C ARG A 76 -13.98 6.39 -9.08
N GLY A 77 -12.94 6.84 -8.38
CA GLY A 77 -11.58 6.92 -8.89
C GLY A 77 -11.01 5.56 -9.21
N VAL A 78 -11.32 4.54 -8.40
CA VAL A 78 -10.93 3.15 -8.66
C VAL A 78 -11.54 2.64 -9.96
N LEU A 79 -12.85 2.84 -10.15
CA LEU A 79 -13.54 2.46 -11.39
C LEU A 79 -12.99 3.17 -12.62
N LEU A 80 -12.62 4.44 -12.49
CA LEU A 80 -11.97 5.21 -13.56
C LEU A 80 -10.57 4.67 -13.87
N GLY A 81 -9.81 4.29 -12.84
CA GLY A 81 -8.51 3.65 -12.97
C GLY A 81 -8.60 2.31 -13.72
N ASP A 82 -9.56 1.47 -13.37
CA ASP A 82 -9.81 0.20 -14.04
C ASP A 82 -10.17 0.40 -15.53
N ALA A 83 -11.06 1.36 -15.82
CA ALA A 83 -11.40 1.71 -17.19
C ALA A 83 -10.18 2.21 -17.99
N ALA A 84 -9.33 3.03 -17.37
CA ALA A 84 -8.10 3.51 -17.97
C ALA A 84 -7.09 2.37 -18.22
N ALA A 85 -6.98 1.40 -17.32
CA ALA A 85 -6.12 0.23 -17.49
C ALA A 85 -6.56 -0.65 -18.68
N ILE A 86 -7.87 -0.85 -18.85
CA ILE A 86 -8.43 -1.56 -20.01
C ILE A 86 -8.13 -0.80 -21.31
N ALA A 87 -8.37 0.52 -21.32
CA ALA A 87 -8.08 1.35 -22.48
C ALA A 87 -6.59 1.33 -22.86
N LEU A 88 -5.70 1.42 -21.87
CA LEU A 88 -4.26 1.33 -22.06
C LEU A 88 -3.85 -0.04 -22.62
N THR A 89 -4.47 -1.12 -22.15
CA THR A 89 -4.21 -2.48 -22.64
C THR A 89 -4.61 -2.62 -24.10
N ILE A 90 -5.78 -2.12 -24.49
CA ILE A 90 -6.24 -2.11 -25.88
C ILE A 90 -5.28 -1.28 -26.74
N LEU A 91 -4.87 -0.10 -26.28
CA LEU A 91 -3.92 0.75 -26.98
C LEU A 91 -2.56 0.07 -27.15
N LEU A 92 -2.07 -0.62 -26.12
CA LEU A 92 -0.81 -1.36 -26.17
C LEU A 92 -0.89 -2.51 -27.19
N ILE A 93 -1.95 -3.31 -27.17
CA ILE A 93 -2.16 -4.43 -28.11
C ILE A 93 -2.25 -3.91 -29.54
N THR A 94 -3.09 -2.91 -29.79
CA THR A 94 -3.30 -2.33 -31.12
C THR A 94 -2.05 -1.62 -31.64
N GLY A 95 -1.35 -0.87 -30.80
CA GLY A 95 -0.08 -0.24 -31.13
C GLY A 95 1.01 -1.27 -31.47
N TYR A 96 1.11 -2.35 -30.69
CA TYR A 96 2.04 -3.44 -30.97
C TYR A 96 1.69 -4.17 -32.27
N TRP A 97 0.41 -4.40 -32.55
CA TRP A 97 -0.05 -4.99 -33.81
C TRP A 97 0.37 -4.15 -35.02
N LEU A 98 0.13 -2.83 -34.98
CA LEU A 98 0.54 -1.90 -36.04
C LEU A 98 2.05 -1.87 -36.24
N TRP A 99 2.83 -2.07 -35.19
CA TRP A 99 4.30 -2.15 -35.25
C TRP A 99 4.79 -3.49 -35.83
N LEU A 100 4.11 -4.60 -35.52
CA LEU A 100 4.51 -5.96 -35.92
C LEU A 100 4.14 -6.28 -37.37
N VAL A 101 2.94 -5.92 -37.83
CA VAL A 101 2.44 -6.28 -39.17
C VAL A 101 3.38 -5.89 -40.31
N PRO A 102 3.94 -4.66 -40.37
CA PRO A 102 4.87 -4.28 -41.43
C PRO A 102 6.21 -5.01 -41.38
N ARG A 103 6.64 -5.48 -40.19
CA ARG A 103 7.89 -6.23 -40.03
C ARG A 103 7.76 -7.68 -40.46
N TRP A 104 6.57 -8.26 -40.30
CA TRP A 104 6.31 -9.63 -40.74
C TRP A 104 6.04 -9.72 -42.25
N ARG A 105 5.53 -8.65 -42.86
CA ARG A 105 5.27 -8.60 -44.32
C ARG A 105 6.52 -8.24 -45.16
N ARG A 106 7.68 -8.06 -44.53
CA ARG A 106 8.97 -7.91 -45.20
C ARG A 106 9.72 -9.23 -45.17
#